data_AF-A0A3L6JN65-F1
#
_entry.id   AF-A0A3L6JN65-F1
#
_cell.length_a   1.000
_cell.length_b   1.000
_cell.length_c   1.000
_cell.angle_alpha   90.00
_cell.angle_beta   90.00
_cell.angle_gamma   90.00
#
_symmetry.space_group_name_H-M   'P 1'
#
loop_
_entity.id
_entity.type
_entity.pdbx_description
1 polymer ?
#
loop_
_entity_poly.entity_id
_entity_poly.type
_entity_poly.pdbx_seq_one_letter_code
_entity_poly.pdbx_strand_id
1 'polypeptide(L)'
;MSWKSSRRSIGPKERLGSILKREFNTMNPDQTEADRSARAARKALSGAKQVLTDPILKVLLKGSNLTESQLETLLIDLVIEDSFGTHIPYEEKASLRSRGQSQSTGVSRGAFNRTLQQARTNVTRCLYTMLLLGYLGLFEFTVFRPFEEIATKIGDYRKVRDVLAGKAHLTSEDAESYKAAERTVLSALDEVSSPLSLKSVLSRDKEDRDLKS
;
A
#
# COMPACT_ATOMS: atom_id res chain seq x y z
N MET A 1 26.58 -17.38 10.69
CA MET A 1 25.70 -16.27 10.28
C MET A 1 24.37 -16.39 11.00
N SER A 2 24.19 -15.60 12.07
CA SER A 2 22.99 -15.64 12.91
C SER A 2 21.94 -14.70 12.32
N TRP A 3 20.85 -15.27 11.79
CA TRP A 3 19.66 -14.52 11.42
C TRP A 3 18.95 -14.06 12.69
N LYS A 4 19.37 -12.93 13.26
CA LYS A 4 18.56 -12.25 14.28
C LYS A 4 17.29 -11.76 13.62
N SER A 5 16.16 -12.26 14.11
CA SER A 5 14.81 -11.83 13.79
C SER A 5 14.65 -10.33 14.06
N SER A 6 14.95 -9.50 13.06
CA SER A 6 14.48 -8.12 13.03
C SER A 6 12.95 -8.19 12.96
N ARG A 7 12.26 -7.66 13.97
CA ARG A 7 10.79 -7.51 13.93
C ARG A 7 10.47 -6.65 12.71
N ARG A 8 10.09 -7.29 11.60
CA ARG A 8 9.66 -6.59 10.39
C ARG A 8 8.47 -5.73 10.78
N SER A 9 8.57 -4.43 10.51
CA SER A 9 7.44 -3.51 10.64
C SER A 9 6.23 -4.07 9.88
N ILE A 10 5.03 -3.89 10.42
CA ILE A 10 3.80 -4.43 9.85
C ILE A 10 3.23 -3.42 8.84
N GLY A 11 2.88 -3.88 7.65
CA GLY A 11 2.37 -3.02 6.58
C GLY A 11 0.88 -2.87 6.64
N PRO A 12 0.29 -1.99 5.81
CA PRO A 12 -1.16 -1.85 5.74
C PRO A 12 -1.85 -3.21 5.52
N LYS A 13 -1.34 -4.02 4.60
CA LYS A 13 -1.86 -5.36 4.30
C LYS A 13 -1.76 -6.30 5.51
N GLU A 14 -0.58 -6.42 6.09
CA GLU A 14 -0.31 -7.32 7.22
C GLU A 14 -1.08 -6.89 8.49
N ARG A 15 -1.25 -5.57 8.69
CA ARG A 15 -2.02 -5.02 9.81
C ARG A 15 -3.48 -5.37 9.64
N LEU A 16 -4.05 -5.16 8.45
CA LEU A 16 -5.42 -5.58 8.16
C LEU A 16 -5.58 -7.07 8.39
N GLY A 17 -4.65 -7.90 7.90
CA GLY A 17 -4.71 -9.35 8.14
C GLY A 17 -4.63 -9.75 9.62
N SER A 18 -3.84 -9.04 10.43
CA SER A 18 -3.78 -9.28 11.88
C SER A 18 -5.09 -8.90 12.60
N ILE A 19 -5.74 -7.81 12.17
CA ILE A 19 -7.05 -7.40 12.70
C ILE A 19 -8.11 -8.41 12.29
N LEU A 20 -8.11 -8.87 11.03
CA LEU A 20 -9.01 -9.92 10.55
C LEU A 20 -8.95 -11.18 11.40
N LYS A 21 -7.76 -11.73 11.63
CA LYS A 21 -7.59 -12.95 12.42
C LYS A 21 -8.06 -12.78 13.86
N ARG A 22 -7.77 -11.63 14.46
CA ARG A 22 -8.24 -11.30 15.82
C ARG A 22 -9.75 -11.26 15.88
N GLU A 23 -10.39 -10.54 14.96
CA GLU A 23 -11.84 -10.39 14.92
C GLU A 23 -12.55 -11.72 14.66
N PHE A 24 -12.04 -12.53 13.74
CA PHE A 24 -12.58 -13.85 13.44
C PHE A 24 -12.56 -14.79 14.65
N ASN A 25 -11.45 -14.82 15.40
CA ASN A 25 -11.32 -15.66 16.59
C ASN A 25 -12.24 -15.22 17.74
N THR A 26 -12.75 -13.99 17.73
CA THR A 26 -13.70 -13.49 18.74
C THR A 26 -15.17 -13.72 18.39
N MET A 27 -15.48 -14.32 17.22
CA MET A 27 -16.84 -14.52 16.74
C MET A 27 -17.44 -15.86 17.15
N ASN A 28 -18.76 -15.88 17.34
CA ASN A 28 -19.51 -17.05 17.80
C ASN A 28 -19.31 -18.24 16.84
N PRO A 29 -18.80 -19.40 17.31
CA PRO A 29 -18.49 -20.56 16.47
C PRO A 29 -19.69 -21.19 15.76
N ASP A 30 -20.91 -20.90 16.22
CA ASP A 30 -22.16 -21.42 15.63
C ASP A 30 -22.50 -20.81 14.25
N GLN A 31 -21.80 -19.75 13.84
CA GLN A 31 -21.95 -19.14 12.51
C GLN A 31 -21.09 -19.84 11.45
N THR A 32 -21.55 -19.85 10.20
CA THR A 32 -20.75 -20.40 9.10
C THR A 32 -19.39 -19.70 9.02
N GLU A 33 -18.36 -20.44 8.62
CA GLU A 33 -16.99 -19.93 8.53
C GLU A 33 -16.88 -18.75 7.55
N ALA A 34 -17.68 -18.78 6.48
CA ALA A 34 -17.83 -17.69 5.52
C ALA A 34 -18.43 -16.43 6.18
N ASP A 35 -19.54 -16.57 6.92
CA ASP A 35 -20.17 -15.45 7.64
C ASP A 35 -19.24 -14.80 8.68
N ARG A 36 -18.49 -15.62 9.42
CA ARG A 36 -17.50 -15.14 10.39
C ARG A 36 -16.36 -14.39 9.69
N SER A 37 -15.83 -14.95 8.61
CA SER A 37 -14.75 -14.32 7.84
C SER A 37 -15.20 -13.00 7.22
N ALA A 38 -16.40 -12.94 6.66
CA ALA A 38 -16.98 -11.72 6.11
C ALA A 38 -17.20 -10.63 7.19
N ARG A 39 -17.70 -11.00 8.38
CA ARG A 39 -17.86 -10.03 9.48
C ARG A 39 -16.53 -9.53 10.02
N ALA A 40 -15.55 -10.42 10.19
CA ALA A 40 -14.20 -10.05 10.58
C ALA A 40 -13.59 -9.10 9.55
N ALA A 41 -13.84 -9.38 8.25
CA ALA A 41 -13.49 -8.51 7.15
C ALA A 41 -14.09 -7.12 7.22
N ARG A 42 -15.39 -7.00 7.48
CA ARG A 42 -16.02 -5.68 7.67
C ARG A 42 -15.40 -4.90 8.81
N LYS A 43 -15.09 -5.56 9.93
CA LYS A 43 -14.53 -4.88 11.12
C LYS A 43 -13.06 -4.49 10.95
N ALA A 44 -12.28 -5.26 10.21
CA ALA A 44 -10.92 -4.85 9.84
C ALA A 44 -10.92 -3.76 8.76
N LEU A 45 -11.83 -3.84 7.77
CA LEU A 45 -11.97 -2.85 6.69
C LEU A 45 -12.56 -1.53 7.18
N SER A 46 -13.42 -1.54 8.20
CA SER A 46 -13.86 -0.30 8.86
C SER A 46 -12.69 0.40 9.58
N GLY A 47 -11.76 -0.38 10.17
CA GLY A 47 -10.45 0.10 10.61
C GLY A 47 -9.54 0.55 9.46
N ALA A 48 -9.70 -0.01 8.26
CA ALA A 48 -8.97 0.40 7.05
C ALA A 48 -9.35 1.80 6.54
N LYS A 49 -10.51 2.35 6.91
CA LYS A 49 -10.82 3.76 6.57
C LYS A 49 -9.82 4.72 7.21
N GLN A 50 -9.28 4.39 8.39
CA GLN A 50 -8.13 5.12 8.98
C GLN A 50 -6.83 4.92 8.18
N VAL A 51 -6.64 3.74 7.58
CA VAL A 51 -5.50 3.47 6.69
C VAL A 51 -5.61 4.32 5.41
N LEU A 52 -6.80 4.44 4.81
CA LEU A 52 -7.05 5.30 3.65
C LEU A 52 -6.93 6.81 3.96
N THR A 53 -7.02 7.21 5.22
CA THR A 53 -6.78 8.61 5.63
C THR A 53 -5.30 8.96 5.84
N ASP A 54 -4.41 7.98 5.84
CA ASP A 54 -2.96 8.13 6.02
C ASP A 54 -2.37 9.11 4.96
N PRO A 55 -1.67 10.18 5.36
CA PRO A 55 -1.13 11.18 4.43
C PRO A 55 -0.18 10.61 3.40
N ILE A 56 0.67 9.65 3.77
CA ILE A 56 1.60 8.99 2.86
C ILE A 56 0.82 8.15 1.85
N LEU A 57 -0.19 7.39 2.31
CA LEU A 57 -1.02 6.60 1.40
C LEU A 57 -1.76 7.47 0.39
N LYS A 58 -2.27 8.64 0.80
CA LYS A 58 -2.93 9.59 -0.11
C LYS A 58 -1.98 10.09 -1.21
N VAL A 59 -0.76 10.46 -0.86
CA VAL A 59 0.24 10.92 -1.83
C VAL A 59 0.62 9.79 -2.79
N LEU A 60 0.89 8.59 -2.26
CA LEU A 60 1.19 7.42 -3.08
C LEU A 60 0.05 7.06 -4.03
N LEU A 61 -1.19 7.09 -3.55
CA LEU A 61 -2.37 6.81 -4.37
C LEU A 61 -2.53 7.84 -5.48
N LYS A 62 -2.38 9.13 -5.17
CA LYS A 62 -2.45 10.23 -6.14
C LYS A 62 -1.39 10.13 -7.24
N GLY A 63 -0.19 9.65 -6.88
CA GLY A 63 0.91 9.42 -7.82
C GLY A 63 0.86 8.08 -8.57
N SER A 64 -0.12 7.23 -8.29
CA SER A 64 -0.22 5.88 -8.87
C SER A 64 -1.19 5.79 -10.05
N ASN A 65 -1.16 4.64 -10.74
CA ASN A 65 -2.14 4.30 -11.77
C ASN A 65 -3.42 3.64 -11.21
N LEU A 66 -3.65 3.70 -9.90
CA LEU A 66 -4.81 3.13 -9.23
C LEU A 66 -5.78 4.21 -8.76
N THR A 67 -7.07 3.95 -8.92
CA THR A 67 -8.12 4.72 -8.22
C THR A 67 -8.30 4.21 -6.80
N GLU A 68 -8.88 5.01 -5.91
CA GLU A 68 -9.22 4.58 -4.55
C GLU A 68 -10.08 3.30 -4.56
N SER A 69 -11.00 3.19 -5.53
CA SER A 69 -11.82 1.99 -5.71
C SER A 69 -11.06 0.76 -6.16
N GLN A 70 -10.07 0.93 -7.02
CA GLN A 70 -9.19 -0.16 -7.42
C GLN A 70 -8.30 -0.62 -6.27
N LEU A 71 -7.73 0.33 -5.50
CA LEU A 71 -6.92 0.03 -4.33
C LEU A 71 -7.72 -0.73 -3.27
N GLU A 72 -8.91 -0.25 -2.91
CA GLU A 72 -9.74 -0.91 -1.89
C GLU A 72 -10.16 -2.33 -2.33
N THR A 73 -10.54 -2.50 -3.61
CA THR A 73 -10.89 -3.81 -4.17
C THR A 73 -9.70 -4.78 -4.10
N LEU A 74 -8.49 -4.30 -4.42
CA LEU A 74 -7.26 -5.09 -4.37
C LEU A 74 -6.90 -5.48 -2.93
N LEU A 75 -7.05 -4.56 -1.97
CA LEU A 75 -6.80 -4.85 -0.56
C LEU A 75 -7.81 -5.88 -0.02
N ILE A 76 -9.10 -5.76 -0.35
CA ILE A 76 -10.11 -6.75 0.03
C ILE A 76 -9.70 -8.13 -0.47
N ASP A 77 -9.37 -8.24 -1.76
CA ASP A 77 -9.01 -9.50 -2.39
C ASP A 77 -7.76 -10.14 -1.76
N LEU A 78 -6.68 -9.36 -1.61
CA LEU A 78 -5.39 -9.85 -1.10
C LEU A 78 -5.40 -10.12 0.40
N VAL A 79 -6.06 -9.29 1.20
CA VAL A 79 -6.05 -9.44 2.67
C VAL A 79 -6.95 -10.60 3.08
N ILE A 80 -8.09 -10.81 2.40
CA ILE A 80 -8.99 -11.93 2.69
C ILE A 80 -8.35 -13.26 2.34
N GLU A 81 -7.77 -13.38 1.14
CA GLU A 81 -7.13 -14.62 0.70
C GLU A 81 -5.97 -15.01 1.63
N ASP A 82 -5.12 -14.04 2.00
CA ASP A 82 -3.97 -14.30 2.86
C ASP A 82 -4.34 -14.58 4.33
N SER A 83 -5.48 -14.07 4.81
CA SER A 83 -5.80 -14.10 6.25
C SER A 83 -6.57 -15.34 6.67
N PHE A 84 -7.41 -15.88 5.80
CA PHE A 84 -8.31 -16.97 6.16
C PHE A 84 -7.89 -18.33 5.60
N GLY A 85 -7.00 -18.37 4.59
CA GLY A 85 -6.57 -19.64 3.97
C GLY A 85 -7.72 -20.43 3.31
N THR A 86 -8.93 -19.89 3.35
CA THR A 86 -10.17 -20.44 2.82
C THR A 86 -10.70 -19.50 1.73
N HIS A 87 -11.22 -20.10 0.66
CA HIS A 87 -11.70 -19.35 -0.49
C HIS A 87 -13.06 -18.70 -0.15
N ILE A 88 -13.04 -17.39 0.15
CA ILE A 88 -14.28 -16.60 0.29
C ILE A 88 -14.89 -16.33 -1.09
N PRO A 89 -16.18 -16.61 -1.31
CA PRO A 89 -16.86 -16.28 -2.56
C PRO A 89 -16.74 -14.80 -2.93
N TYR A 90 -16.62 -14.50 -4.22
CA TYR A 90 -16.55 -13.12 -4.72
C TYR A 90 -17.78 -12.27 -4.36
N GLU A 91 -18.94 -12.90 -4.15
CA GLU A 91 -20.15 -12.20 -3.69
C GLU A 91 -19.94 -11.59 -2.29
N GLU A 92 -19.35 -12.37 -1.39
CA GLU A 92 -19.03 -11.89 -0.04
C GLU A 92 -17.94 -10.83 -0.09
N LYS A 93 -16.88 -11.02 -0.89
CA LYS A 93 -15.85 -9.99 -1.13
C LYS A 93 -16.46 -8.68 -1.66
N ALA A 94 -17.41 -8.77 -2.58
CA ALA A 94 -18.11 -7.62 -3.14
C ALA A 94 -18.97 -6.89 -2.10
N SER A 95 -19.55 -7.63 -1.14
CA SER A 95 -20.30 -7.06 -0.02
C SER A 95 -19.46 -6.18 0.92
N LEU A 96 -18.14 -6.38 0.92
CA LEU A 96 -17.19 -5.67 1.78
C LEU A 96 -16.68 -4.36 1.15
N ARG A 97 -16.85 -4.20 -0.15
CA ARG A 97 -16.41 -3.01 -0.88
C ARG A 97 -17.39 -1.88 -0.62
N SER A 98 -16.89 -0.77 -0.09
CA SER A 98 -17.67 0.46 0.06
C SER A 98 -18.38 0.88 -1.23
N ARG A 99 -19.61 1.40 -1.12
CA ARG A 99 -20.30 2.07 -2.22
C ARG A 99 -20.35 3.57 -1.92
N GLY A 100 -19.36 4.31 -2.45
CA GLY A 100 -19.17 5.72 -2.10
C GLY A 100 -18.69 5.88 -0.66
N GLN A 101 -19.25 6.83 0.09
CA GLN A 101 -18.89 7.08 1.50
C GLN A 101 -19.52 6.09 2.50
N SER A 102 -20.46 5.25 2.06
CA SER A 102 -21.20 4.31 2.92
C SER A 102 -20.70 2.88 2.80
N GLN A 103 -20.35 2.29 3.95
CA GLN A 103 -19.99 0.87 4.12
C GLN A 103 -21.22 -0.04 4.23
N SER A 104 -22.43 0.53 4.34
CA SER A 104 -23.65 -0.25 4.58
C SER A 104 -24.17 -0.98 3.35
N THR A 105 -23.66 -0.64 2.16
CA THR A 105 -24.07 -1.27 0.91
C THR A 105 -22.82 -1.65 0.12
N GLY A 106 -22.64 -2.95 -0.09
CA GLY A 106 -21.58 -3.46 -0.96
C GLY A 106 -21.81 -3.11 -2.43
N VAL A 107 -20.91 -3.59 -3.29
CA VAL A 107 -21.09 -3.57 -4.75
C VAL A 107 -21.55 -4.93 -5.25
N SER A 108 -22.05 -5.01 -6.47
CA SER A 108 -22.35 -6.31 -7.08
C SER A 108 -21.06 -7.07 -7.40
N ARG A 109 -21.11 -8.41 -7.40
CA ARG A 109 -19.99 -9.27 -7.83
C ARG A 109 -19.45 -8.89 -9.21
N GLY A 110 -20.32 -8.55 -10.16
CA GLY A 110 -19.90 -8.11 -11.49
C GLY A 110 -19.11 -6.80 -11.46
N ALA A 111 -19.53 -5.83 -10.62
CA ALA A 111 -18.79 -4.58 -10.45
C ALA A 111 -17.44 -4.82 -9.75
N PHE A 112 -17.42 -5.62 -8.68
CA PHE A 112 -16.20 -5.99 -7.97
C PHE A 112 -15.17 -6.62 -8.91
N ASN A 113 -15.57 -7.63 -9.67
CA ASN A 113 -14.67 -8.35 -10.58
C ASN A 113 -14.11 -7.46 -11.68
N ARG A 114 -14.93 -6.55 -12.24
CA ARG A 114 -14.44 -5.58 -13.24
C ARG A 114 -13.41 -4.63 -12.63
N THR A 115 -13.68 -4.09 -11.43
CA THR A 115 -12.74 -3.19 -10.75
C THR A 115 -11.44 -3.91 -10.35
N LEU A 116 -11.53 -5.16 -9.88
CA LEU A 116 -10.36 -5.98 -9.57
C LEU A 116 -9.50 -6.23 -10.81
N GLN A 117 -10.14 -6.59 -11.93
CA GLN A 117 -9.43 -6.80 -13.19
C GLN A 117 -8.76 -5.51 -13.68
N GLN A 118 -9.41 -4.36 -13.55
CA GLN A 118 -8.82 -3.07 -13.88
C GLN A 118 -7.62 -2.75 -13.00
N ALA A 119 -7.71 -2.97 -11.68
CA ALA A 119 -6.60 -2.78 -10.76
C ALA A 119 -5.39 -3.64 -11.15
N ARG A 120 -5.60 -4.95 -11.36
CA ARG A 120 -4.54 -5.90 -11.79
C ARG A 120 -3.93 -5.51 -13.13
N THR A 121 -4.75 -5.09 -14.09
CA THR A 121 -4.29 -4.63 -15.41
C THR A 121 -3.43 -3.38 -15.29
N ASN A 122 -3.82 -2.41 -14.46
CA ASN A 122 -3.05 -1.19 -14.26
C ASN A 122 -1.69 -1.48 -13.62
N VAL A 123 -1.65 -2.28 -12.56
CA VAL A 123 -0.38 -2.71 -11.93
C VAL A 123 0.53 -3.41 -12.94
N THR A 124 -0.03 -4.36 -13.70
CA THR A 124 0.72 -5.10 -14.72
C THR A 124 1.30 -4.14 -15.76
N ARG A 125 0.50 -3.22 -16.30
CA ARG A 125 0.98 -2.23 -17.28
C ARG A 125 2.11 -1.37 -16.74
N CYS A 126 2.03 -0.89 -15.50
CA CYS A 126 3.12 -0.12 -14.87
C CYS A 126 4.43 -0.91 -14.88
N LEU A 127 4.39 -2.19 -14.49
CA LEU A 127 5.58 -3.07 -14.50
C LEU A 127 6.13 -3.25 -15.91
N TYR A 128 5.26 -3.57 -16.89
CA TYR A 128 5.68 -3.71 -18.29
C TYR A 128 6.24 -2.41 -18.87
N THR A 129 5.69 -1.24 -18.51
CA THR A 129 6.25 0.06 -18.91
C THR A 129 7.64 0.26 -18.36
N MET A 130 7.88 -0.02 -17.07
CA MET A 130 9.23 0.06 -16.49
C MET A 130 10.19 -0.91 -17.19
N LEU A 131 9.79 -2.16 -17.40
CA LEU A 131 10.62 -3.15 -18.11
C LEU A 131 10.90 -2.75 -19.55
N LEU A 132 9.93 -2.18 -20.26
CA LEU A 132 10.10 -1.70 -21.63
C LEU A 132 11.11 -0.56 -21.71
N LEU A 133 11.02 0.42 -20.81
CA LEU A 133 11.96 1.53 -20.76
C LEU A 133 13.38 1.06 -20.42
N GLY A 134 13.52 0.09 -19.51
CA GLY A 134 14.79 -0.56 -19.22
C GLY A 134 15.34 -1.36 -20.42
N TYR A 135 14.49 -2.10 -21.13
CA TYR A 135 14.86 -2.84 -22.34
C TYR A 135 15.35 -1.90 -23.46
N LEU A 136 14.74 -0.73 -23.61
CA LEU A 136 15.14 0.29 -24.58
C LEU A 136 16.40 1.07 -24.15
N GLY A 137 16.93 0.83 -22.95
CA GLY A 137 18.09 1.55 -22.41
C GLY A 137 17.79 3.02 -22.07
N LEU A 138 16.52 3.38 -21.87
CA LEU A 138 16.11 4.75 -21.55
C LEU A 138 16.35 5.11 -20.08
N PHE A 139 16.61 4.12 -19.24
CA PHE A 139 17.18 4.31 -17.92
C PHE A 139 18.00 3.09 -17.51
N GLU A 140 18.94 3.29 -16.58
CA GLU A 140 19.70 2.22 -15.94
C GLU A 140 18.99 1.71 -14.69
N PHE A 141 19.34 0.52 -14.20
CA PHE A 141 18.85 -0.01 -12.92
C PHE A 141 19.06 0.93 -11.73
N THR A 142 20.03 1.85 -11.82
CA THR A 142 20.26 2.90 -10.82
C THR A 142 19.08 3.86 -10.65
N VAL A 143 18.16 3.93 -11.63
CA VAL A 143 16.90 4.70 -11.52
C VAL A 143 16.03 4.24 -10.35
N PHE A 144 16.18 3.00 -9.90
CA PHE A 144 15.39 2.45 -8.80
C PHE A 144 15.93 2.84 -7.42
N ARG A 145 17.17 3.34 -7.30
CA ARG A 145 17.78 3.68 -6.00
C ARG A 145 16.96 4.70 -5.18
N PRO A 146 16.46 5.81 -5.76
CA PRO A 146 15.61 6.74 -5.01
C PRO A 146 14.32 6.08 -4.50
N PHE A 147 13.75 5.13 -5.26
CA PHE A 147 12.57 4.37 -4.83
C PHE A 147 12.90 3.41 -3.68
N GLU A 148 14.08 2.78 -3.68
CA GLU A 148 14.55 1.94 -2.57
C GLU A 148 14.76 2.74 -1.28
N GLU A 149 15.32 3.94 -1.39
CA GLU A 149 15.50 4.86 -0.25
C GLU A 149 14.15 5.30 0.32
N ILE A 150 13.20 5.67 -0.54
CA ILE A 150 11.82 5.99 -0.11
C ILE A 150 11.17 4.77 0.55
N ALA A 151 11.31 3.57 -0.01
CA ALA A 151 10.76 2.35 0.57
C ALA A 151 11.32 2.09 1.99
N THR A 152 12.60 2.37 2.20
CA THR A 152 13.24 2.29 3.52
C THR A 152 12.61 3.30 4.50
N LYS A 153 12.47 4.57 4.09
CA LYS A 153 11.84 5.62 4.91
C LYS A 153 10.38 5.29 5.25
N ILE A 154 9.61 4.75 4.32
CA ILE A 154 8.24 4.25 4.55
C ILE A 154 8.26 3.12 5.61
N GLY A 155 9.24 2.22 5.53
CA GLY A 155 9.45 1.17 6.52
C GLY A 155 9.73 1.74 7.92
N ASP A 156 10.55 2.77 8.03
CA ASP A 156 10.86 3.42 9.31
C ASP A 156 9.67 4.18 9.88
N TYR A 157 8.94 4.93 9.05
CA TYR A 157 7.67 5.55 9.43
C TYR A 157 6.68 4.51 10.00
N ARG A 158 6.55 3.35 9.36
CA ARG A 158 5.70 2.26 9.86
C ARG A 158 6.19 1.72 11.20
N LYS A 159 7.50 1.57 11.42
CA LYS A 159 8.06 1.14 12.73
C LYS A 159 7.67 2.13 13.83
N VAL A 160 7.82 3.43 13.58
CA VAL A 160 7.42 4.48 14.54
C VAL A 160 5.93 4.32 14.87
N ARG A 161 5.07 4.23 13.85
CA ARG A 161 3.63 4.05 14.05
C ARG A 161 3.29 2.78 14.84
N ASP A 162 3.95 1.66 14.56
CA ASP A 162 3.70 0.38 15.24
C ASP A 162 4.08 0.46 16.73
N VAL A 163 5.19 1.12 17.06
CA VAL A 163 5.60 1.37 18.45
C VAL A 163 4.56 2.23 19.18
N LEU A 164 4.11 3.31 18.53
CA LEU A 164 3.12 4.21 19.12
C LEU A 164 1.75 3.56 19.32
N ALA A 165 1.33 2.69 18.41
CA ALA A 165 0.08 1.94 18.54
C ALA A 165 0.05 0.98 19.75
N GLY A 166 1.22 0.62 20.29
CA GLY A 166 1.35 -0.20 21.50
C GLY A 166 1.37 0.57 22.82
N LYS A 167 1.36 1.91 22.78
CA LYS A 167 1.41 2.75 23.98
C LYS A 167 0.00 3.06 24.51
N ALA A 168 -0.18 2.95 25.83
CA ALA A 168 -1.44 3.32 26.50
C ALA A 168 -1.67 4.84 26.53
N HIS A 169 -0.59 5.62 26.60
CA HIS A 169 -0.60 7.08 26.56
C HIS A 169 0.50 7.57 25.61
N LEU A 170 0.13 8.49 24.72
CA LEU A 170 1.05 9.14 23.78
C LEU A 170 1.53 10.45 24.38
N THR A 171 2.84 10.67 24.39
CA THR A 171 3.44 11.95 24.82
C THR A 171 3.45 12.98 23.68
N SER A 172 3.78 14.23 23.99
CA SER A 172 4.05 15.25 22.96
C SER A 172 5.23 14.85 22.08
N GLU A 173 6.29 14.29 22.68
CA GLU A 173 7.48 13.77 21.99
C GLU A 173 7.13 12.63 21.01
N ASP A 174 6.17 11.77 21.37
CA ASP A 174 5.68 10.70 20.50
C ASP A 174 4.98 11.27 19.25
N ALA A 175 4.15 12.30 19.44
CA ALA A 175 3.46 12.96 18.34
C ALA A 175 4.44 13.72 17.42
N GLU A 176 5.46 14.36 17.99
CA GLU A 176 6.54 15.02 17.24
C GLU A 176 7.36 14.01 16.43
N SER A 177 7.74 12.89 17.06
CA SER A 177 8.48 11.80 16.41
C SER A 177 7.71 11.23 15.21
N TYR A 178 6.40 11.02 15.37
CA TYR A 178 5.53 10.57 14.29
C TYR A 178 5.47 11.56 13.13
N LYS A 179 5.25 12.85 13.42
CA LYS A 179 5.19 13.90 12.41
C LYS A 179 6.52 14.11 11.70
N ALA A 180 7.65 13.99 12.41
CA ALA A 180 8.98 14.07 11.83
C ALA A 180 9.20 12.94 10.80
N ALA A 181 8.88 11.70 11.18
CA ALA A 181 8.97 10.55 10.27
C ALA A 181 8.04 10.69 9.06
N GLU A 182 6.81 11.16 9.27
CA GLU A 182 5.86 11.45 8.18
C GLU A 182 6.42 12.48 7.20
N ARG A 183 6.94 13.61 7.72
CA ARG A 183 7.52 14.68 6.90
C ARG A 183 8.73 14.20 6.10
N THR A 184 9.59 13.37 6.69
CA THR A 184 10.73 12.78 5.98
C THR A 184 10.31 11.94 4.77
N VAL A 185 9.24 11.14 4.90
CA VAL A 185 8.73 10.36 3.77
C VAL A 185 8.13 11.28 2.70
N LEU A 186 7.31 12.25 3.12
CA LEU A 186 6.64 13.17 2.20
C LEU A 186 7.62 14.02 1.41
N SER A 187 8.68 14.54 2.04
CA SER A 187 9.73 15.29 1.35
C SER A 187 10.48 14.42 0.34
N ALA A 188 10.82 13.18 0.69
CA ALA A 188 11.50 12.28 -0.25
C ALA A 188 10.61 11.90 -1.46
N LEU A 189 9.29 11.74 -1.24
CA LEU A 189 8.34 11.51 -2.33
C LEU A 189 8.23 12.72 -3.28
N ASP A 190 8.24 13.94 -2.72
CA ASP A 190 8.20 15.18 -3.50
C ASP A 190 9.45 15.31 -4.40
N GLU A 191 10.64 15.04 -3.84
CA GLU A 191 11.92 15.08 -4.55
C GLU A 191 11.97 14.13 -5.76
N VAL A 192 11.42 12.91 -5.63
CA VAL A 192 11.40 11.92 -6.72
C VAL A 192 10.27 12.17 -7.74
N SER A 193 9.23 12.91 -7.34
CA SER A 193 8.13 13.29 -8.24
C SER A 193 8.49 14.47 -9.16
N SER A 194 9.46 15.29 -8.76
CA SER A 194 10.06 16.31 -9.60
C SER A 194 10.78 15.60 -10.76
N PRO A 195 10.34 15.86 -12.00
CA PRO A 195 10.35 14.93 -13.13
C PRO A 195 11.61 14.08 -13.20
N LEU A 196 11.42 12.75 -13.27
CA LEU A 196 12.40 11.77 -13.77
C LEU A 196 13.20 12.45 -14.88
N SER A 197 14.39 12.91 -14.52
CA SER A 197 15.29 13.56 -15.46
C SER A 197 15.77 12.47 -16.40
N LEU A 198 14.95 12.18 -17.41
CA LEU A 198 15.29 11.46 -18.63
C LEU A 198 16.34 12.22 -19.45
N LYS A 199 17.04 13.21 -18.87
CA LYS A 199 18.40 13.54 -19.31
C LYS A 199 19.26 12.31 -19.03
N SER A 200 19.30 11.44 -20.03
CA SER A 200 20.24 10.33 -20.09
C SER A 200 21.66 10.83 -19.82
N VAL A 201 22.54 9.94 -19.37
CA VAL A 201 23.98 10.18 -19.26
C VAL A 201 24.56 10.78 -20.56
N LEU A 202 23.97 10.47 -21.73
CA LEU A 202 24.36 11.04 -23.03
C LEU A 202 24.14 12.56 -23.12
N SER A 203 23.14 13.11 -22.41
CA SER A 203 22.87 14.54 -22.35
C SER A 203 23.87 15.27 -21.44
N ARG A 204 24.29 14.63 -20.34
CA ARG A 204 25.32 15.16 -19.44
C ARG A 204 26.71 15.13 -20.09
N ASP A 205 27.05 14.05 -20.79
CA ASP A 205 28.32 13.96 -21.53
C ASP A 205 28.39 14.91 -22.73
N LYS A 206 27.25 15.39 -23.23
CA LYS A 206 27.22 16.42 -24.27
C LYS A 206 27.42 17.82 -23.68
N GLU A 207 26.74 18.14 -22.58
CA GLU A 207 26.95 19.39 -21.83
C GLU A 207 28.40 19.53 -21.34
N ASP A 208 29.01 18.46 -20.81
CA ASP A 208 30.41 18.48 -20.35
C ASP A 208 31.45 18.57 -21.47
N ARG A 209 31.11 18.15 -22.69
CA ARG A 209 31.97 18.31 -23.88
C ARG A 209 31.84 19.70 -24.49
N ASP A 210 30.63 20.24 -24.52
CA ASP A 210 30.35 21.57 -25.05
C ASP A 210 30.87 22.68 -24.11
N LEU A 211 31.02 22.41 -22.80
CA LEU A 211 31.66 23.31 -21.82
C LEU A 211 33.20 23.27 -21.85
N LYS A 212 33.81 22.31 -22.54
CA LYS A 212 35.27 22.13 -22.66
C LYS A 212 35.81 22.44 -24.06
N SER A 213 34.95 22.89 -24.98
CA SER A 213 35.28 23.39 -26.32
C SER A 213 35.28 24.92 -26.35
#